data_AF-A0A839JDK5-F1
#
_entry.id   AF-A0A839JDK5-F1
#
_cell.length_a   1.000
_cell.length_b   1.000
_cell.length_c   1.000
_cell.angle_alpha   90.00
_cell.angle_beta   90.00
_cell.angle_gamma   90.00
#
_symmetry.space_group_name_H-M   'P 1'
#
loop_
_entity.id
_entity.type
_entity.pdbx_description
1 polymer ?
#
loop_
_entity_poly.entity_id
_entity_poly.type
_entity_poly.pdbx_seq_one_letter_code
_entity_poly.pdbx_strand_id
1 'polypeptide(L)'
;MTTLLVAGLATTAQAESARLAGENRYDTSAKISADFATSGGTVYVASGQGYADALAGGAVAAQQNAPVLLVRPNAVPAPIQAELERLKPARIVVLGGDAAVGQVVVDELKKTGVEPSVIAGANRFETAALLSERTYPTGAETVYLASGQNYPDALAAGAAAGKNAGPILLTGRDQLAPAAAKELKRLTPKKIVVLGGTGAISSAVFDAARDVAPVERIAGADRFETATKLSAATFASAKTVVLASGDNFPDALSGAPRADAASAPILLVSAGAEKNKPVCAEIARLKADNLIVLGGTGAVSAETLTHIQDWCPGAGEHVFRGKVSTDVKLPELGASIVTLTFEGTGSFTASTHDVNGTQVSLLVNQTGAYSGVQAFNLDGKAASTLKIQGDGAWVARVQPLAAAPAWDVTASTTGTGDTVIRLGAAREDNVTLALASADGKQFTVYANKADGSWAGTFTGPSDAILPKDATLLRVEADGAWTITKK
;
A
#
# COMPACT_ATOMS: atom_id res chain seq x y z
N MET A 1 -17.49 23.28 40.92
CA MET A 1 -17.90 22.05 40.23
C MET A 1 -18.39 22.44 38.85
N THR A 2 -17.52 22.32 37.84
CA THR A 2 -17.89 22.61 36.45
C THR A 2 -17.67 21.33 35.67
N THR A 3 -18.77 20.66 35.37
CA THR A 3 -18.82 19.39 34.64
C THR A 3 -18.39 19.64 33.20
N LEU A 4 -17.21 19.15 32.82
CA LEU A 4 -16.76 19.15 31.44
C LEU A 4 -17.50 18.02 30.70
N LEU A 5 -18.37 18.40 29.76
CA LEU A 5 -19.02 17.46 28.85
C LEU A 5 -17.95 16.77 28.00
N VAL A 6 -17.72 15.48 28.23
CA VAL A 6 -16.99 14.64 27.26
C VAL A 6 -17.96 14.38 26.12
N ALA A 7 -17.84 15.16 25.04
CA ALA A 7 -18.54 14.88 23.80
C ALA A 7 -18.07 13.51 23.27
N GLY A 8 -18.99 12.55 23.19
CA GLY A 8 -18.73 11.26 22.56
C GLY A 8 -18.43 11.47 21.09
N LEU A 9 -17.15 11.34 20.72
CA LEU A 9 -16.73 11.32 19.32
C LEU A 9 -17.02 9.94 18.74
N ALA A 10 -17.82 9.93 17.68
CA ALA A 10 -18.11 8.73 16.89
C ALA A 10 -16.82 8.14 16.33
N THR A 11 -16.59 6.85 16.58
CA THR A 11 -15.52 6.05 15.99
C THR A 11 -15.78 5.81 14.51
N THR A 12 -14.92 6.34 13.64
CA THR A 12 -14.72 5.79 12.30
C THR A 12 -13.78 4.59 12.43
N ALA A 13 -14.23 3.41 12.00
CA ALA A 13 -13.35 2.25 11.81
C ALA A 13 -12.35 2.56 10.68
N GLN A 14 -11.12 2.04 10.78
CA GLN A 14 -9.99 2.50 9.97
C GLN A 14 -9.23 1.33 9.30
N ALA A 15 -8.70 1.61 8.10
CA ALA A 15 -7.75 0.82 7.30
C ALA A 15 -6.75 -0.06 8.07
N GLU A 16 -7.06 -1.35 8.27
CA GLU A 16 -6.05 -2.37 8.59
C GLU A 16 -5.23 -2.69 7.32
N SER A 17 -3.89 -2.65 7.40
CA SER A 17 -3.01 -2.97 6.28
C SER A 17 -2.46 -4.40 6.36
N ALA A 18 -2.68 -5.21 5.31
CA ALA A 18 -2.08 -6.53 5.16
C ALA A 18 -1.13 -6.55 3.96
N ARG A 19 0.09 -7.10 4.13
CA ARG A 19 1.07 -7.19 3.04
C ARG A 19 1.18 -8.60 2.49
N LEU A 20 1.01 -8.75 1.18
CA LEU A 20 1.21 -9.98 0.43
C LEU A 20 2.52 -9.86 -0.37
N ALA A 21 3.60 -10.40 0.21
CA ALA A 21 4.94 -10.21 -0.32
C ALA A 21 5.85 -11.41 -0.10
N GLY A 22 6.65 -11.72 -1.11
CA GLY A 22 7.68 -12.74 -1.06
C GLY A 22 9.09 -12.21 -1.23
N GLU A 23 10.07 -13.12 -1.21
CA GLU A 23 11.47 -12.79 -1.50
C GLU A 23 11.67 -12.27 -2.94
N ASN A 24 10.76 -12.64 -3.84
CA ASN A 24 10.76 -12.23 -5.23
C ASN A 24 9.33 -12.33 -5.81
N ARG A 25 9.15 -11.85 -7.05
CA ARG A 25 7.86 -11.85 -7.77
C ARG A 25 7.14 -13.20 -7.84
N TYR A 26 7.87 -14.31 -7.83
CA TYR A 26 7.28 -15.64 -7.90
C TYR A 26 6.69 -16.03 -6.55
N ASP A 27 7.45 -15.82 -5.47
CA ASP A 27 6.97 -16.02 -4.10
C ASP A 27 5.80 -15.06 -3.77
N THR A 28 5.89 -13.80 -4.21
CA THR A 28 4.76 -12.85 -4.11
C THR A 28 3.51 -13.38 -4.81
N SER A 29 3.61 -13.88 -6.05
CA SER A 29 2.45 -14.43 -6.76
C SER A 29 1.85 -15.68 -6.09
N ALA A 30 2.69 -16.53 -5.48
CA ALA A 30 2.23 -17.67 -4.69
C ALA A 30 1.49 -17.23 -3.42
N LYS A 31 2.02 -16.22 -2.71
CA LYS A 31 1.37 -15.67 -1.50
C LYS A 31 0.06 -14.95 -1.81
N ILE A 32 -0.01 -14.23 -2.93
CA ILE A 32 -1.26 -13.62 -3.39
C ILE A 32 -2.28 -14.71 -3.68
N SER A 33 -1.88 -15.78 -4.38
CA SER A 33 -2.75 -16.94 -4.62
C SER A 33 -3.23 -17.59 -3.31
N ALA A 34 -2.32 -17.85 -2.38
CA ALA A 34 -2.63 -18.47 -1.09
C ALA A 34 -3.62 -17.67 -0.24
N ASP A 35 -3.68 -16.34 -0.40
CA ASP A 35 -4.58 -15.47 0.38
C ASP A 35 -6.05 -15.58 0.00
N PHE A 36 -6.39 -15.98 -1.24
CA PHE A 36 -7.79 -16.03 -1.69
C PHE A 36 -8.18 -17.30 -2.47
N ALA A 37 -7.24 -17.96 -3.15
CA ALA A 37 -7.56 -19.07 -4.04
C ALA A 37 -7.75 -20.39 -3.27
N THR A 38 -8.83 -21.09 -3.59
CA THR A 38 -9.15 -22.42 -3.08
C THR A 38 -8.69 -23.52 -4.02
N SER A 39 -8.66 -24.76 -3.54
CA SER A 39 -8.25 -25.91 -4.36
C SER A 39 -9.28 -26.29 -5.43
N GLY A 40 -8.84 -26.98 -6.49
CA GLY A 40 -9.70 -27.53 -7.55
C GLY A 40 -10.17 -26.52 -8.62
N GLY A 41 -9.67 -25.29 -8.60
CA GLY A 41 -10.04 -24.23 -9.53
C GLY A 41 -9.23 -24.20 -10.84
N THR A 42 -9.43 -23.14 -11.61
CA THR A 42 -8.55 -22.78 -12.74
C THR A 42 -7.35 -22.01 -12.22
N VAL A 43 -6.16 -22.26 -12.77
CA VAL A 43 -4.95 -21.48 -12.51
C VAL A 43 -4.42 -20.90 -13.81
N TYR A 44 -4.18 -19.59 -13.82
CA TYR A 44 -3.51 -18.92 -14.92
C TYR A 44 -2.01 -18.88 -14.65
N VAL A 45 -1.20 -19.20 -15.65
CA VAL A 45 0.26 -19.17 -15.58
C VAL A 45 0.78 -18.22 -16.64
N ALA A 46 1.62 -17.26 -16.24
CA ALA A 46 2.22 -16.29 -17.15
C ALA A 46 3.69 -16.06 -16.80
N SER A 47 4.44 -15.48 -17.74
CA SER A 47 5.82 -15.10 -17.48
C SER A 47 5.90 -14.03 -16.39
N GLY A 48 6.80 -14.18 -15.42
CA GLY A 48 7.15 -13.13 -14.47
C GLY A 48 8.16 -12.12 -15.02
N GLN A 49 8.72 -12.36 -16.22
CA GLN A 49 9.71 -11.47 -16.86
C GLN A 49 9.07 -10.50 -17.86
N GLY A 50 8.02 -10.93 -18.55
CA GLY A 50 7.15 -10.08 -19.37
C GLY A 50 5.88 -9.69 -18.62
N TYR A 51 5.26 -8.56 -18.98
CA TYR A 51 4.03 -8.08 -18.33
C TYR A 51 2.78 -8.29 -19.17
N ALA A 52 2.88 -8.23 -20.49
CA ALA A 52 1.71 -8.01 -21.36
C ALA A 52 0.68 -9.14 -21.30
N ASP A 53 1.13 -10.39 -21.35
CA ASP A 53 0.24 -11.55 -21.30
C ASP A 53 -0.40 -11.71 -19.90
N ALA A 54 0.36 -11.40 -18.84
CA ALA A 54 -0.16 -11.41 -17.46
C ALA A 54 -1.18 -10.29 -17.20
N LEU A 55 -1.05 -9.11 -17.85
CA LEU A 55 -2.02 -8.02 -17.71
C LEU A 55 -3.37 -8.37 -18.34
N ALA A 56 -3.37 -8.86 -19.58
CA ALA A 56 -4.59 -9.33 -20.24
C ALA A 56 -5.17 -10.55 -19.51
N GLY A 57 -4.29 -11.46 -19.09
CA GLY A 57 -4.61 -12.62 -18.26
C GLY A 57 -5.27 -12.28 -16.93
N GLY A 58 -4.74 -11.28 -16.23
CA GLY A 58 -5.17 -10.89 -14.90
C GLY A 58 -6.63 -10.45 -14.84
N ALA A 59 -7.12 -9.76 -15.86
CA ALA A 59 -8.53 -9.38 -15.96
C ALA A 59 -9.46 -10.59 -16.12
N VAL A 60 -9.08 -11.54 -16.97
CA VAL A 60 -9.83 -12.79 -17.16
C VAL A 60 -9.77 -13.68 -15.92
N ALA A 61 -8.58 -13.79 -15.32
CA ALA A 61 -8.37 -14.53 -14.09
C ALA A 61 -9.19 -13.93 -12.94
N ALA A 62 -9.28 -12.61 -12.85
CA ALA A 62 -10.15 -11.90 -11.92
C ALA A 62 -11.62 -12.25 -12.09
N GLN A 63 -12.15 -12.12 -13.32
CA GLN A 63 -13.53 -12.49 -13.64
C GLN A 63 -13.86 -13.96 -13.26
N GLN A 64 -12.88 -14.86 -13.37
CA GLN A 64 -13.05 -16.29 -13.06
C GLN A 64 -12.68 -16.65 -11.62
N ASN A 65 -12.36 -15.66 -10.77
CA ASN A 65 -11.88 -15.86 -9.40
C ASN A 65 -10.71 -16.88 -9.34
N ALA A 66 -9.78 -16.77 -10.28
CA ALA A 66 -8.66 -17.68 -10.49
C ALA A 66 -7.32 -16.97 -10.23
N PRO A 67 -6.35 -17.61 -9.55
CA PRO A 67 -5.03 -17.01 -9.35
C PRO A 67 -4.23 -16.93 -10.64
N VAL A 68 -3.34 -15.93 -10.70
CA VAL A 68 -2.27 -15.84 -11.69
C VAL A 68 -0.95 -16.15 -11.00
N LEU A 69 -0.30 -17.24 -11.40
CA LEU A 69 1.02 -17.65 -10.94
C LEU A 69 2.08 -17.24 -11.96
N LEU A 70 3.18 -16.65 -11.48
CA LEU A 70 4.26 -16.19 -12.34
C LEU A 70 5.36 -17.25 -12.44
N VAL A 71 5.89 -17.49 -13.63
CA VAL A 71 6.99 -18.44 -13.88
C VAL A 71 8.17 -17.80 -14.59
N ARG A 72 9.33 -18.47 -14.60
CA ARG A 72 10.44 -18.12 -15.49
C ARG A 72 10.18 -18.73 -16.87
N PRO A 73 10.71 -18.17 -17.97
CA PRO A 73 10.51 -18.75 -19.30
C PRO A 73 10.94 -20.22 -19.41
N ASN A 74 11.91 -20.65 -18.62
CA ASN A 74 12.49 -21.98 -18.69
C ASN A 74 12.40 -22.77 -17.37
N ALA A 75 11.63 -22.32 -16.38
CA ALA A 75 11.49 -23.03 -15.12
C ALA A 75 10.23 -22.63 -14.33
N VAL A 76 9.60 -23.61 -13.68
CA VAL A 76 8.61 -23.38 -12.62
C VAL A 76 9.37 -23.18 -11.30
N PRO A 77 9.36 -21.99 -10.69
CA PRO A 77 10.04 -21.75 -9.42
C PRO A 77 9.47 -22.60 -8.27
N ALA A 78 10.29 -22.96 -7.27
CA ALA A 78 9.85 -23.81 -6.15
C ALA A 78 8.60 -23.28 -5.39
N PRO A 79 8.45 -21.96 -5.10
CA PRO A 79 7.21 -21.45 -4.49
C PRO A 79 5.96 -21.71 -5.34
N ILE A 80 6.11 -21.73 -6.67
CA ILE A 80 5.00 -21.98 -7.60
C ILE A 80 4.67 -23.47 -7.66
N GLN A 81 5.67 -24.35 -7.58
CA GLN A 81 5.44 -25.79 -7.49
C GLN A 81 4.63 -26.13 -6.22
N ALA A 82 5.05 -25.60 -5.07
CA ALA A 82 4.35 -25.78 -3.81
C ALA A 82 2.91 -25.23 -3.85
N GLU A 83 2.71 -24.08 -4.49
CA GLU A 83 1.37 -23.50 -4.63
C GLU A 83 0.48 -24.32 -5.59
N LEU A 84 1.01 -24.88 -6.67
CA LEU A 84 0.28 -25.80 -7.54
C LEU A 84 -0.13 -27.08 -6.81
N GLU A 85 0.75 -27.61 -5.95
CA GLU A 85 0.44 -28.77 -5.10
C GLU A 85 -0.68 -28.46 -4.07
N ARG A 86 -0.68 -27.25 -3.51
CA ARG A 86 -1.76 -26.78 -2.61
C ARG A 86 -3.07 -26.61 -3.36
N LEU A 87 -3.03 -25.97 -4.52
CA LEU A 87 -4.21 -25.65 -5.33
C LEU A 87 -4.83 -26.88 -5.98
N LYS A 88 -4.05 -27.90 -6.35
CA LYS A 88 -4.54 -29.08 -7.10
C LYS A 88 -5.51 -28.66 -8.23
N PRO A 89 -5.04 -27.85 -9.19
CA PRO A 89 -5.91 -27.21 -10.17
C PRO A 89 -6.72 -28.26 -10.94
N ALA A 90 -7.96 -27.94 -11.30
CA ALA A 90 -8.72 -28.72 -12.28
C ALA A 90 -8.38 -28.31 -13.72
N ARG A 91 -7.87 -27.08 -13.90
CA ARG A 91 -7.50 -26.51 -15.19
C ARG A 91 -6.29 -25.60 -15.05
N ILE A 92 -5.34 -25.71 -15.97
CA ILE A 92 -4.22 -24.79 -16.09
C ILE A 92 -4.32 -24.07 -17.44
N VAL A 93 -4.25 -22.75 -17.43
CA VAL A 93 -4.20 -21.91 -18.64
C VAL A 93 -2.87 -21.19 -18.68
N VAL A 94 -2.07 -21.46 -19.70
CA VAL A 94 -0.75 -20.82 -19.88
C VAL A 94 -0.91 -19.67 -20.87
N LEU A 95 -0.42 -18.49 -20.49
CA LEU A 95 -0.52 -17.26 -21.28
C LEU A 95 0.86 -16.87 -21.82
N GLY A 96 0.93 -16.75 -23.14
CA GLY A 96 2.16 -16.45 -23.87
C GLY A 96 2.77 -17.68 -24.53
N GLY A 97 3.50 -17.45 -25.62
CA GLY A 97 4.17 -18.51 -26.38
C GLY A 97 5.48 -18.96 -25.74
N ASP A 98 6.20 -19.83 -26.44
CA ASP A 98 7.44 -20.49 -25.96
C ASP A 98 8.51 -19.50 -25.45
N ALA A 99 8.63 -18.32 -26.06
CA ALA A 99 9.56 -17.29 -25.60
C ALA A 99 9.21 -16.70 -24.21
N ALA A 100 7.93 -16.73 -23.82
CA ALA A 100 7.45 -16.20 -22.53
C ALA A 100 7.31 -17.31 -21.49
N VAL A 101 6.73 -18.45 -21.89
CA VAL A 101 6.55 -19.66 -21.10
C VAL A 101 6.93 -20.85 -21.99
N GLY A 102 8.18 -21.30 -21.87
CA GLY A 102 8.77 -22.31 -22.73
C GLY A 102 8.18 -23.69 -22.52
N GLN A 103 8.36 -24.55 -23.52
CA GLN A 103 7.82 -25.92 -23.49
C GLN A 103 8.24 -26.71 -22.24
N VAL A 104 9.46 -26.49 -21.73
CA VAL A 104 9.94 -27.10 -20.47
C VAL A 104 9.05 -26.76 -19.27
N VAL A 105 8.48 -25.56 -19.23
CA VAL A 105 7.54 -25.15 -18.18
C VAL A 105 6.20 -25.85 -18.36
N VAL A 106 5.70 -25.91 -19.59
CA VAL A 106 4.45 -26.62 -19.91
C VAL A 106 4.55 -28.09 -19.53
N ASP A 107 5.67 -28.74 -19.83
CA ASP A 107 5.94 -30.14 -19.48
C ASP A 107 6.04 -30.34 -17.96
N GLU A 108 6.60 -29.37 -17.21
CA GLU A 108 6.60 -29.40 -15.75
C GLU A 108 5.18 -29.28 -15.19
N LEU A 109 4.35 -28.38 -15.73
CA LEU A 109 2.96 -28.20 -15.31
C LEU A 109 2.11 -29.46 -15.54
N LYS A 110 2.38 -30.24 -16.60
CA LYS A 110 1.71 -31.53 -16.86
C LYS A 110 1.88 -32.54 -15.73
N LYS A 111 2.96 -32.45 -14.95
CA LYS A 111 3.20 -33.35 -13.81
C LYS A 111 2.19 -33.17 -12.67
N THR A 112 1.40 -32.09 -12.69
CA THR A 112 0.25 -31.91 -11.79
C THR A 112 -0.94 -32.83 -12.13
N GLY A 113 -0.88 -33.56 -13.25
CA GLY A 113 -1.98 -34.41 -13.74
C GLY A 113 -3.01 -33.68 -14.60
N VAL A 114 -2.77 -32.40 -14.92
CA VAL A 114 -3.64 -31.55 -15.74
C VAL A 114 -2.91 -31.17 -17.02
N GLU A 115 -3.55 -31.37 -18.18
CA GLU A 115 -3.00 -30.90 -19.47
C GLU A 115 -3.17 -29.37 -19.59
N PRO A 116 -2.08 -28.59 -19.66
CA PRO A 116 -2.17 -27.13 -19.74
C PRO A 116 -2.73 -26.65 -21.10
N SER A 117 -3.68 -25.71 -21.06
CA SER A 117 -4.19 -25.02 -22.24
C SER A 117 -3.35 -23.78 -22.52
N VAL A 118 -2.46 -23.84 -23.52
CA VAL A 118 -1.65 -22.69 -23.93
C VAL A 118 -2.46 -21.75 -24.83
N ILE A 119 -2.46 -20.45 -24.49
CA ILE A 119 -3.03 -19.37 -25.29
C ILE A 119 -1.89 -18.42 -25.67
N ALA A 120 -1.53 -18.41 -26.95
CA ALA A 120 -0.42 -17.63 -27.46
C ALA A 120 -0.68 -17.19 -28.90
N GLY A 121 -0.47 -15.90 -29.18
CA GLY A 121 -0.37 -15.38 -30.55
C GLY A 121 1.08 -15.11 -30.93
N ALA A 122 1.32 -14.59 -32.14
CA ALA A 122 2.67 -14.26 -32.59
C ALA A 122 3.31 -13.10 -31.80
N ASN A 123 2.48 -12.31 -31.11
CA ASN A 123 2.87 -11.20 -30.26
C ASN A 123 1.81 -10.95 -29.17
N ARG A 124 2.12 -10.05 -28.24
CA ARG A 124 1.25 -9.67 -27.12
C ARG A 124 -0.16 -9.18 -27.52
N PHE A 125 -0.28 -8.54 -28.68
CA PHE A 125 -1.57 -8.03 -29.16
C PHE A 125 -2.47 -9.19 -29.61
N GLU A 126 -1.90 -10.17 -30.29
CA GLU A 126 -2.59 -11.38 -30.71
C GLU A 126 -2.90 -12.30 -29.52
N THR A 127 -1.99 -12.47 -28.56
CA THR A 127 -2.26 -13.25 -27.34
C THR A 127 -3.46 -12.68 -26.57
N ALA A 128 -3.52 -11.35 -26.39
CA ALA A 128 -4.65 -10.70 -25.73
C ALA A 128 -5.98 -10.89 -26.51
N ALA A 129 -5.95 -10.80 -27.84
CA ALA A 129 -7.12 -11.03 -28.68
C ALA A 129 -7.60 -12.50 -28.62
N LEU A 130 -6.68 -13.48 -28.66
CA LEU A 130 -7.02 -14.90 -28.55
C LEU A 130 -7.58 -15.26 -27.17
N LEU A 131 -7.02 -14.68 -26.11
CA LEU A 131 -7.54 -14.84 -24.76
C LEU A 131 -8.96 -14.27 -24.65
N SER A 132 -9.21 -13.12 -25.27
CA SER A 132 -10.54 -12.51 -25.36
C SER A 132 -11.52 -13.39 -26.14
N GLU A 133 -11.12 -13.91 -27.30
CA GLU A 133 -11.94 -14.82 -28.12
C GLU A 133 -12.38 -16.06 -27.35
N ARG A 134 -11.47 -16.64 -26.55
CA ARG A 134 -11.75 -17.85 -25.78
C ARG A 134 -12.66 -17.61 -24.58
N THR A 135 -12.56 -16.44 -23.96
CA THR A 135 -13.26 -16.11 -22.71
C THR A 135 -14.61 -15.42 -22.95
N TYR A 136 -14.72 -14.64 -24.03
CA TYR A 136 -15.90 -13.84 -24.38
C TYR A 136 -16.50 -14.27 -25.73
N PRO A 137 -16.95 -15.54 -25.88
CA PRO A 137 -17.44 -16.06 -27.15
C PRO A 137 -18.71 -15.33 -27.63
N THR A 138 -19.50 -14.77 -26.70
CA THR A 138 -20.77 -14.08 -26.98
C THR A 138 -20.65 -12.55 -27.04
N GLY A 139 -19.43 -12.02 -26.99
CA GLY A 139 -19.17 -10.58 -26.91
C GLY A 139 -18.94 -10.08 -25.48
N ALA A 140 -18.71 -8.78 -25.34
CA ALA A 140 -18.49 -8.11 -24.05
C ALA A 140 -19.12 -6.71 -24.07
N GLU A 141 -19.78 -6.29 -22.99
CA GLU A 141 -20.42 -4.95 -22.95
C GLU A 141 -19.39 -3.83 -22.96
N THR A 142 -18.30 -4.01 -22.21
CA THR A 142 -17.19 -3.05 -22.10
C THR A 142 -15.89 -3.73 -22.49
N VAL A 143 -15.07 -3.05 -23.29
CA VAL A 143 -13.70 -3.48 -23.61
C VAL A 143 -12.72 -2.43 -23.14
N TYR A 144 -11.65 -2.86 -22.48
CA TYR A 144 -10.57 -1.98 -22.06
C TYR A 144 -9.45 -2.04 -23.08
N LEU A 145 -9.01 -0.88 -23.57
CA LEU A 145 -7.92 -0.77 -24.53
C LEU A 145 -6.73 -0.08 -23.85
N ALA A 146 -5.62 -0.80 -23.73
CA ALA A 146 -4.41 -0.32 -23.07
C ALA A 146 -3.19 -0.42 -23.98
N SER A 147 -2.13 0.32 -23.64
CA SER A 147 -0.87 0.24 -24.37
C SER A 147 -0.23 -1.12 -24.17
N GLY A 148 0.12 -1.81 -25.26
CA GLY A 148 0.97 -3.00 -25.18
C GLY A 148 2.45 -2.68 -24.98
N GLN A 149 2.82 -1.39 -25.01
CA GLN A 149 4.20 -0.91 -24.93
C GLN A 149 4.53 -0.27 -23.56
N ASN A 150 3.50 0.04 -22.77
CA ASN A 150 3.62 0.61 -21.42
C ASN A 150 2.60 -0.04 -20.48
N TYR A 151 3.04 -0.49 -19.30
CA TYR A 151 2.26 -1.35 -18.39
C TYR A 151 1.35 -0.65 -17.36
N PRO A 152 1.63 0.57 -16.82
CA PRO A 152 0.99 1.02 -15.59
C PRO A 152 -0.53 1.20 -15.69
N ASP A 153 -0.99 1.76 -16.81
CA ASP A 153 -2.42 2.03 -17.00
C ASP A 153 -3.24 0.73 -17.18
N ALA A 154 -2.63 -0.28 -17.82
CA ALA A 154 -3.21 -1.62 -17.94
C ALA A 154 -3.25 -2.37 -16.60
N LEU A 155 -2.27 -2.13 -15.72
CA LEU A 155 -2.17 -2.81 -14.44
C LEU A 155 -3.31 -2.44 -13.49
N ALA A 156 -3.61 -1.15 -13.34
CA ALA A 156 -4.74 -0.68 -12.55
C ALA A 156 -6.09 -1.17 -13.12
N ALA A 157 -6.14 -1.43 -14.43
CA ALA A 157 -7.36 -1.86 -15.11
C ALA A 157 -7.74 -3.31 -14.89
N GLY A 158 -6.82 -4.18 -14.43
CA GLY A 158 -7.13 -5.59 -14.22
C GLY A 158 -8.36 -5.80 -13.32
N ALA A 159 -8.44 -5.07 -12.20
CA ALA A 159 -9.57 -5.15 -11.26
C ALA A 159 -10.86 -4.54 -11.85
N ALA A 160 -10.77 -3.42 -12.56
CA ALA A 160 -11.92 -2.79 -13.20
C ALA A 160 -12.48 -3.65 -14.36
N ALA A 161 -11.59 -4.32 -15.08
CA ALA A 161 -11.92 -5.22 -16.17
C ALA A 161 -12.54 -6.53 -15.68
N GLY A 162 -11.99 -7.13 -14.62
CA GLY A 162 -12.58 -8.28 -13.95
C GLY A 162 -14.02 -8.00 -13.49
N LYS A 163 -14.20 -6.90 -12.74
CA LYS A 163 -15.51 -6.49 -12.20
C LYS A 163 -16.58 -6.26 -13.27
N ASN A 164 -16.19 -5.66 -14.40
CA ASN A 164 -17.12 -5.37 -15.50
C ASN A 164 -17.21 -6.49 -16.53
N ALA A 165 -16.59 -7.66 -16.26
CA ALA A 165 -16.51 -8.78 -17.20
C ALA A 165 -16.08 -8.33 -18.62
N GLY A 166 -15.04 -7.50 -18.68
CA GLY A 166 -14.54 -6.90 -19.92
C GLY A 166 -13.11 -7.38 -20.23
N PRO A 167 -12.80 -7.74 -21.49
CA PRO A 167 -11.42 -8.05 -21.86
C PRO A 167 -10.54 -6.80 -21.85
N ILE A 168 -9.26 -6.99 -21.53
CA ILE A 168 -8.20 -6.02 -21.82
C ILE A 168 -7.56 -6.40 -23.16
N LEU A 169 -7.74 -5.54 -24.17
CA LEU A 169 -7.02 -5.62 -25.43
C LEU A 169 -5.83 -4.66 -25.40
N LEU A 170 -4.79 -5.03 -26.14
CA LEU A 170 -3.55 -4.25 -26.23
C LEU A 170 -3.44 -3.56 -27.59
N THR A 171 -2.87 -2.36 -27.60
CA THR A 171 -2.61 -1.59 -28.82
C THR A 171 -1.22 -0.95 -28.83
N GLY A 172 -0.72 -0.61 -30.02
CA GLY A 172 0.42 0.30 -30.14
C GLY A 172 0.00 1.74 -29.83
N ARG A 173 0.98 2.61 -29.57
CA ARG A 173 0.76 4.04 -29.28
C ARG A 173 0.04 4.77 -30.43
N ASP A 174 0.55 4.59 -31.65
CA ASP A 174 0.16 5.42 -32.80
C ASP A 174 -0.75 4.67 -33.80
N GLN A 175 -0.97 3.38 -33.59
CA GLN A 175 -1.82 2.55 -34.44
C GLN A 175 -2.59 1.51 -33.63
N LEU A 176 -3.90 1.40 -33.89
CA LEU A 176 -4.74 0.33 -33.36
C LEU A 176 -4.23 -1.01 -33.90
N ALA A 177 -3.77 -1.89 -33.02
CA ALA A 177 -3.22 -3.18 -33.43
C ALA A 177 -4.27 -3.96 -34.26
N PRO A 178 -3.91 -4.56 -35.41
CA PRO A 178 -4.87 -5.29 -36.24
C PRO A 178 -5.64 -6.39 -35.49
N ALA A 179 -4.97 -7.09 -34.58
CA ALA A 179 -5.59 -8.08 -33.71
C ALA A 179 -6.66 -7.47 -32.79
N ALA A 180 -6.37 -6.33 -32.17
CA ALA A 180 -7.33 -5.61 -31.33
C ALA A 180 -8.50 -5.04 -32.16
N ALA A 181 -8.24 -4.49 -33.34
CA ALA A 181 -9.30 -3.99 -34.23
C ALA A 181 -10.26 -5.09 -34.67
N LYS A 182 -9.73 -6.27 -35.05
CA LYS A 182 -10.54 -7.44 -35.39
C LYS A 182 -11.38 -7.89 -34.20
N GLU A 183 -10.76 -7.96 -33.02
CA GLU A 183 -11.43 -8.44 -31.83
C GLU A 183 -12.51 -7.49 -31.30
N LEU A 184 -12.28 -6.17 -31.37
CA LEU A 184 -13.31 -5.16 -31.07
C LEU A 184 -14.56 -5.33 -31.94
N LYS A 185 -14.37 -5.61 -33.24
CA LYS A 185 -15.49 -5.87 -34.16
C LYS A 185 -16.23 -7.17 -33.83
N ARG A 186 -15.52 -8.23 -33.41
CA ARG A 186 -16.12 -9.50 -32.99
C ARG A 186 -16.93 -9.35 -31.70
N LEU A 187 -16.40 -8.60 -30.73
CA LEU A 187 -17.01 -8.41 -29.42
C LEU A 187 -18.26 -7.53 -29.45
N THR A 188 -18.38 -6.65 -30.45
CA THR A 188 -19.47 -5.67 -30.60
C THR A 188 -19.76 -4.91 -29.29
N PRO A 189 -18.77 -4.26 -28.67
CA PRO A 189 -18.95 -3.67 -27.36
C PRO A 189 -19.89 -2.47 -27.37
N LYS A 190 -20.58 -2.25 -26.26
CA LYS A 190 -21.37 -1.02 -26.05
C LYS A 190 -20.47 0.17 -25.68
N LYS A 191 -19.29 -0.11 -25.11
CA LYS A 191 -18.34 0.89 -24.65
C LYS A 191 -16.90 0.39 -24.78
N ILE A 192 -16.01 1.27 -25.19
CA ILE A 192 -14.56 1.04 -25.15
C ILE A 192 -13.95 2.04 -24.15
N VAL A 193 -13.15 1.55 -23.21
CA VAL A 193 -12.42 2.37 -22.25
C VAL A 193 -10.95 2.40 -22.64
N VAL A 194 -10.47 3.52 -23.16
CA VAL A 194 -9.07 3.75 -23.48
C VAL A 194 -8.33 4.21 -22.23
N LEU A 195 -7.30 3.46 -21.85
CA LEU A 195 -6.53 3.67 -20.62
C LEU A 195 -5.23 4.40 -20.92
N GLY A 196 -5.03 5.55 -20.27
CA GLY A 196 -3.83 6.36 -20.41
C GLY A 196 -4.01 7.58 -21.32
N GLY A 197 -3.12 8.54 -21.15
CA GLY A 197 -3.11 9.79 -21.92
C GLY A 197 -2.70 9.61 -23.38
N THR A 198 -2.74 10.71 -24.15
CA THR A 198 -2.37 10.72 -25.57
C THR A 198 -0.90 10.36 -25.83
N GLY A 199 -0.04 10.51 -24.81
CA GLY A 199 1.34 10.04 -24.86
C GLY A 199 1.47 8.51 -24.93
N ALA A 200 0.56 7.77 -24.30
CA ALA A 200 0.54 6.31 -24.27
C ALA A 200 -0.30 5.70 -25.41
N ILE A 201 -1.45 6.32 -25.72
CA ILE A 201 -2.36 5.94 -26.80
C ILE A 201 -2.84 7.21 -27.49
N SER A 202 -2.35 7.46 -28.70
CA SER A 202 -2.61 8.67 -29.48
C SER A 202 -4.11 8.91 -29.77
N SER A 203 -4.44 10.12 -30.21
CA SER A 203 -5.79 10.44 -30.67
C SER A 203 -6.20 9.60 -31.89
N ALA A 204 -5.26 9.25 -32.77
CA ALA A 204 -5.54 8.41 -33.93
C ALA A 204 -6.05 7.01 -33.54
N VAL A 205 -5.47 6.41 -32.50
CA VAL A 205 -5.95 5.12 -31.98
C VAL A 205 -7.31 5.25 -31.31
N PHE A 206 -7.54 6.35 -30.58
CA PHE A 206 -8.83 6.64 -29.97
C PHE A 206 -9.93 6.82 -31.02
N ASP A 207 -9.66 7.58 -32.08
CA ASP A 207 -10.60 7.79 -33.18
C ASP A 207 -10.90 6.47 -33.91
N ALA A 208 -9.87 5.66 -34.19
CA ALA A 208 -10.06 4.33 -34.79
C ALA A 208 -10.89 3.37 -33.92
N ALA A 209 -10.75 3.45 -32.59
CA ALA A 209 -11.61 2.70 -31.66
C ALA A 209 -13.05 3.24 -31.65
N ARG A 210 -13.22 4.57 -31.79
CA ARG A 210 -14.52 5.25 -31.81
C ARG A 210 -15.37 4.89 -33.03
N ASP A 211 -14.72 4.52 -34.13
CA ASP A 211 -15.42 3.99 -35.31
C ASP A 211 -16.07 2.63 -35.06
N VAL A 212 -15.73 1.93 -33.97
CA VAL A 212 -16.33 0.63 -33.60
C VAL A 212 -17.46 0.79 -32.57
N ALA A 213 -17.23 1.56 -31.50
CA ALA A 213 -18.19 1.77 -30.42
C ALA A 213 -17.90 3.09 -29.66
N PRO A 214 -18.82 3.62 -28.84
CA PRO A 214 -18.55 4.76 -27.98
C PRO A 214 -17.28 4.56 -27.13
N VAL A 215 -16.37 5.54 -27.18
CA VAL A 215 -15.09 5.49 -26.45
C VAL A 215 -15.07 6.50 -25.32
N GLU A 216 -14.65 6.06 -24.14
CA GLU A 216 -14.24 6.93 -23.03
C GLU A 216 -12.74 6.80 -22.82
N ARG A 217 -12.04 7.92 -22.63
CA ARG A 217 -10.64 7.91 -22.21
C ARG A 217 -10.54 8.18 -20.72
N ILE A 218 -9.87 7.28 -20.00
CA ILE A 218 -9.53 7.47 -18.60
C ILE A 218 -8.02 7.71 -18.52
N ALA A 219 -7.65 8.94 -18.14
CA ALA A 219 -6.25 9.37 -18.05
C ALA A 219 -6.05 10.45 -16.99
N GLY A 220 -4.98 10.30 -16.21
CA GLY A 220 -4.42 11.33 -15.33
C GLY A 220 -3.16 11.98 -15.91
N ALA A 221 -2.57 12.91 -15.16
CA ALA A 221 -1.27 13.48 -15.47
C ALA A 221 -0.15 12.42 -15.43
N ASP A 222 -0.34 11.38 -14.61
CA ASP A 222 0.55 10.23 -14.52
C ASP A 222 -0.23 8.93 -14.23
N ARG A 223 0.50 7.83 -14.04
CA ARG A 223 -0.05 6.49 -13.77
C ARG A 223 -0.85 6.40 -12.45
N PHE A 224 -0.48 7.21 -11.46
CA PHE A 224 -1.11 7.18 -10.14
C PHE A 224 -2.49 7.84 -10.25
N GLU A 225 -2.55 8.99 -10.90
CA GLU A 225 -3.82 9.67 -11.16
C GLU A 225 -4.71 8.89 -12.13
N THR A 226 -4.16 8.26 -13.19
CA THR A 226 -4.94 7.37 -14.07
C THR A 226 -5.60 6.23 -13.28
N ALA A 227 -4.87 5.58 -12.36
CA ALA A 227 -5.42 4.52 -11.52
C ALA A 227 -6.57 5.03 -10.63
N THR A 228 -6.43 6.22 -10.03
CA THR A 228 -7.49 6.82 -9.22
C THR A 228 -8.74 7.17 -10.01
N LYS A 229 -8.60 7.72 -11.22
CA LYS A 229 -9.72 8.02 -12.12
C LYS A 229 -10.44 6.77 -12.58
N LEU A 230 -9.69 5.70 -12.87
CA LEU A 230 -10.27 4.41 -13.22
C LEU A 230 -11.04 3.77 -12.06
N SER A 231 -10.49 3.89 -10.85
CA SER A 231 -11.18 3.51 -9.62
C SER A 231 -12.48 4.30 -9.45
N ALA A 232 -12.44 5.63 -9.57
CA ALA A 232 -13.62 6.49 -9.47
C ALA A 232 -14.71 6.17 -10.50
N ALA A 233 -14.32 5.82 -11.73
CA ALA A 233 -15.26 5.44 -12.79
C ALA A 233 -15.91 4.06 -12.56
N THR A 234 -15.31 3.20 -11.72
CA THR A 234 -15.69 1.78 -11.60
C THR A 234 -16.24 1.39 -10.22
N PHE A 235 -15.79 2.08 -9.16
CA PHE A 235 -16.08 1.75 -7.78
C PHE A 235 -16.72 2.96 -7.08
N ALA A 236 -18.03 2.88 -6.81
CA ALA A 236 -18.72 3.90 -6.04
C ALA A 236 -18.16 3.99 -4.60
N SER A 237 -17.90 2.83 -3.99
CA SER A 237 -17.25 2.63 -2.69
C SER A 237 -16.50 1.30 -2.68
N ALA A 238 -15.50 1.16 -1.81
CA ALA A 238 -14.83 -0.12 -1.57
C ALA A 238 -14.29 -0.17 -0.15
N LYS A 239 -14.61 -1.22 0.61
CA LYS A 239 -14.09 -1.43 1.98
C LYS A 239 -12.60 -1.76 2.00
N THR A 240 -12.08 -2.27 0.89
CA THR A 240 -10.68 -2.67 0.73
C THR A 240 -10.12 -1.96 -0.49
N VAL A 241 -8.88 -1.52 -0.41
CA VAL A 241 -8.09 -1.05 -1.54
C VAL A 241 -6.83 -1.89 -1.64
N VAL A 242 -6.49 -2.32 -2.86
CA VAL A 242 -5.22 -2.99 -3.12
C VAL A 242 -4.21 -1.96 -3.59
N LEU A 243 -3.08 -1.86 -2.89
CA LEU A 243 -1.96 -0.99 -3.22
C LEU A 243 -0.85 -1.79 -3.88
N ALA A 244 -0.35 -1.27 -5.00
CA ALA A 244 0.80 -1.83 -5.67
C ALA A 244 1.78 -0.72 -6.09
N SER A 245 3.06 -1.06 -6.24
CA SER A 245 4.03 -0.09 -6.74
C SER A 245 3.66 0.35 -8.15
N GLY A 246 3.57 1.66 -8.38
CA GLY A 246 3.54 2.22 -9.73
C GLY A 246 4.92 2.39 -10.33
N ASP A 247 5.98 2.31 -9.52
CA ASP A 247 7.37 2.47 -9.96
C ASP A 247 7.99 1.14 -10.45
N ASN A 248 7.43 0.00 -10.01
CA ASN A 248 7.82 -1.35 -10.42
C ASN A 248 6.59 -2.27 -10.59
N PHE A 249 6.58 -3.13 -11.61
CA PHE A 249 5.38 -3.88 -12.02
C PHE A 249 5.20 -5.33 -11.53
N PRO A 250 6.25 -6.14 -11.27
CA PRO A 250 6.09 -7.60 -11.20
C PRO A 250 5.15 -8.11 -10.10
N ASP A 251 5.19 -7.49 -8.92
CA ASP A 251 4.39 -7.91 -7.77
C ASP A 251 2.90 -7.64 -7.97
N ALA A 252 2.56 -6.72 -8.86
CA ALA A 252 1.19 -6.30 -9.11
C ALA A 252 0.47 -7.16 -10.17
N LEU A 253 1.22 -7.87 -11.04
CA LEU A 253 0.66 -8.64 -12.16
C LEU A 253 -0.30 -9.76 -11.73
N SER A 254 -0.11 -10.29 -10.52
CA SER A 254 -0.98 -11.31 -9.92
C SER A 254 -2.05 -10.72 -9.00
N GLY A 255 -2.09 -9.39 -8.85
CA GLY A 255 -2.97 -8.68 -7.93
C GLY A 255 -4.41 -8.52 -8.40
N ALA A 256 -4.66 -8.52 -9.73
CA ALA A 256 -6.00 -8.29 -10.27
C ALA A 256 -7.05 -9.29 -9.75
N PRO A 257 -6.79 -10.62 -9.75
CA PRO A 257 -7.72 -11.57 -9.14
C PRO A 257 -7.97 -11.35 -7.67
N ARG A 258 -6.92 -11.01 -6.91
CA ARG A 258 -7.05 -10.76 -5.48
C ARG A 258 -7.88 -9.50 -5.18
N ALA A 259 -7.70 -8.46 -5.98
CA ALA A 259 -8.46 -7.24 -5.90
C ALA A 259 -9.94 -7.48 -6.23
N ASP A 260 -10.24 -8.25 -7.29
CA ASP A 260 -11.60 -8.63 -7.66
C ASP A 260 -12.28 -9.49 -6.57
N ALA A 261 -11.56 -10.46 -5.99
CA ALA A 261 -12.03 -11.26 -4.86
C ALA A 261 -12.36 -10.41 -3.61
N ALA A 262 -11.75 -9.23 -3.45
CA ALA A 262 -12.09 -8.23 -2.42
C ALA A 262 -13.12 -7.18 -2.87
N SER A 263 -13.59 -7.23 -4.13
CA SER A 263 -14.37 -6.15 -4.77
C SER A 263 -13.66 -4.79 -4.65
N ALA A 264 -12.34 -4.80 -4.76
CA ALA A 264 -11.45 -3.68 -4.49
C ALA A 264 -10.81 -3.15 -5.77
N PRO A 265 -10.57 -1.83 -5.89
CA PRO A 265 -9.69 -1.29 -6.92
C PRO A 265 -8.23 -1.62 -6.61
N ILE A 266 -7.40 -1.62 -7.66
CA ILE A 266 -5.95 -1.52 -7.54
C ILE A 266 -5.56 -0.05 -7.73
N LEU A 267 -4.96 0.54 -6.70
CA LEU A 267 -4.31 1.84 -6.78
C LEU A 267 -2.79 1.67 -6.82
N LEU A 268 -2.15 2.53 -7.60
CA LEU A 268 -0.70 2.56 -7.71
C LEU A 268 -0.13 3.57 -6.72
N VAL A 269 0.99 3.25 -6.07
CA VAL A 269 1.70 4.14 -5.13
C VAL A 269 3.16 4.32 -5.54
N SER A 270 3.74 5.47 -5.21
CA SER A 270 5.12 5.84 -5.52
C SER A 270 5.95 6.05 -4.27
N ALA A 271 7.26 5.82 -4.36
CA ALA A 271 8.20 6.29 -3.36
C ALA A 271 8.23 7.84 -3.26
N GLY A 272 7.89 8.55 -4.34
CA GLY A 272 7.74 10.00 -4.33
C GLY A 272 6.41 10.43 -3.71
N ALA A 273 6.45 10.86 -2.45
CA ALA A 273 5.26 11.18 -1.64
C ALA A 273 4.20 12.00 -2.39
N GLU A 274 4.59 13.09 -3.06
CA GLU A 274 3.67 13.98 -3.80
C GLU A 274 2.74 13.28 -4.80
N LYS A 275 3.21 12.20 -5.44
CA LYS A 275 2.40 11.44 -6.41
C LYS A 275 1.31 10.59 -5.75
N ASN A 276 1.38 10.41 -4.43
CA ASN A 276 0.40 9.67 -3.65
C ASN A 276 -0.80 10.52 -3.19
N LYS A 277 -0.74 11.86 -3.30
CA LYS A 277 -1.88 12.74 -2.96
C LYS A 277 -3.21 12.31 -3.62
N PRO A 278 -3.29 12.08 -4.94
CA PRO A 278 -4.52 11.61 -5.56
C PRO A 278 -4.96 10.24 -5.05
N VAL A 279 -4.00 9.35 -4.73
CA VAL A 279 -4.28 8.01 -4.18
C VAL A 279 -4.97 8.13 -2.82
N CYS A 280 -4.49 9.01 -1.96
CA CYS A 280 -5.09 9.26 -0.66
C CYS A 280 -6.52 9.80 -0.78
N ALA A 281 -6.73 10.77 -1.67
CA ALA A 281 -8.06 11.32 -1.93
C ALA A 281 -9.04 10.24 -2.41
N GLU A 282 -8.56 9.30 -3.23
CA GLU A 282 -9.38 8.20 -3.73
C GLU A 282 -9.70 7.15 -2.65
N ILE A 283 -8.74 6.78 -1.80
CA ILE A 283 -8.97 5.91 -0.64
C ILE A 283 -10.05 6.51 0.27
N ALA A 284 -9.97 7.81 0.55
CA ALA A 284 -10.96 8.52 1.34
C ALA A 284 -12.34 8.57 0.65
N ARG A 285 -12.39 8.83 -0.67
CA ARG A 285 -13.64 8.82 -1.45
C ARG A 285 -14.32 7.45 -1.40
N LEU A 286 -13.54 6.38 -1.49
CA LEU A 286 -14.01 4.99 -1.44
C LEU A 286 -14.52 4.58 -0.07
N LYS A 287 -14.15 5.31 0.99
CA LYS A 287 -14.37 4.96 2.41
C LYS A 287 -13.77 3.59 2.73
N ALA A 288 -12.51 3.40 2.35
CA ALA A 288 -11.83 2.13 2.55
C ALA A 288 -11.37 1.96 4.01
N ASP A 289 -11.71 0.81 4.58
CA ASP A 289 -11.38 0.39 5.94
C ASP A 289 -10.27 -0.67 5.96
N ASN A 290 -9.71 -1.05 4.80
CA ASN A 290 -8.63 -2.03 4.70
C ASN A 290 -7.71 -1.70 3.51
N LEU A 291 -6.41 -1.94 3.68
CA LEU A 291 -5.41 -1.84 2.63
C LEU A 291 -4.73 -3.20 2.45
N ILE A 292 -4.62 -3.67 1.21
CA ILE A 292 -3.81 -4.85 0.87
C ILE A 292 -2.62 -4.38 0.05
N VAL A 293 -1.40 -4.58 0.54
CA VAL A 293 -0.18 -4.12 -0.12
C VAL A 293 0.47 -5.28 -0.84
N LEU A 294 0.68 -5.14 -2.15
CA LEU A 294 1.33 -6.15 -2.98
C LEU A 294 2.82 -5.86 -3.14
N GLY A 295 3.64 -6.86 -2.84
CA GLY A 295 5.10 -6.77 -2.97
C GLY A 295 5.81 -6.36 -1.69
N GLY A 296 7.12 -6.58 -1.66
CA GLY A 296 7.96 -6.31 -0.49
C GLY A 296 8.19 -4.82 -0.23
N THR A 297 8.93 -4.50 0.82
CA THR A 297 9.27 -3.12 1.21
C THR A 297 10.12 -2.39 0.17
N GLY A 298 10.83 -3.12 -0.69
CA GLY A 298 11.52 -2.54 -1.85
C GLY A 298 10.59 -2.09 -2.99
N ALA A 299 9.35 -2.61 -3.05
CA ALA A 299 8.35 -2.20 -4.04
C ALA A 299 7.42 -1.12 -3.49
N VAL A 300 6.94 -1.31 -2.25
CA VAL A 300 6.14 -0.34 -1.49
C VAL A 300 6.75 -0.23 -0.10
N SER A 301 7.50 0.85 0.17
CA SER A 301 8.20 1.04 1.44
C SER A 301 7.24 1.32 2.59
N ALA A 302 7.70 1.08 3.83
CA ALA A 302 6.97 1.48 5.03
C ALA A 302 6.70 2.99 5.04
N GLU A 303 7.66 3.81 4.60
CA GLU A 303 7.49 5.26 4.44
C GLU A 303 6.39 5.62 3.43
N THR A 304 6.31 4.91 2.30
CA THR A 304 5.24 5.11 1.32
C THR A 304 3.86 4.82 1.94
N LEU A 305 3.75 3.74 2.72
CA LEU A 305 2.51 3.40 3.42
C LEU A 305 2.15 4.44 4.49
N THR A 306 3.14 4.94 5.22
CA THR A 306 2.95 6.04 6.16
C THR A 306 2.43 7.28 5.44
N HIS A 307 3.05 7.73 4.36
CA HIS A 307 2.52 8.87 3.60
C HIS A 307 1.07 8.66 3.13
N ILE A 308 0.71 7.43 2.75
CA ILE A 308 -0.68 7.09 2.41
C ILE A 308 -1.62 7.20 3.62
N GLN A 309 -1.21 6.67 4.78
CA GLN A 309 -1.95 6.72 6.04
C GLN A 309 -2.04 8.17 6.60
N ASP A 310 -0.99 8.96 6.44
CA ASP A 310 -0.84 10.34 6.94
C ASP A 310 -1.74 11.34 6.22
N TRP A 311 -1.95 11.16 4.92
CA TRP A 311 -2.68 12.12 4.08
C TRP A 311 -4.15 11.76 3.84
N CYS A 312 -4.59 10.58 4.26
CA CYS A 312 -6.00 10.21 4.25
C CYS A 312 -6.66 10.73 5.54
N PRO A 313 -7.58 11.71 5.49
CA PRO A 313 -8.31 12.15 6.67
C PRO A 313 -9.07 10.97 7.28
N GLY A 314 -8.75 10.61 8.52
CA GLY A 314 -9.34 9.47 9.23
C GLY A 314 -8.66 8.11 9.00
N ALA A 315 -7.44 8.06 8.44
CA ALA A 315 -6.68 6.82 8.20
C ALA A 315 -5.35 6.67 8.98
N GLY A 316 -5.09 7.52 10.00
CA GLY A 316 -3.85 7.50 10.77
C GLY A 316 -3.94 7.12 12.24
N GLU A 317 -5.11 7.05 12.89
CA GLU A 317 -5.18 6.81 14.34
C GLU A 317 -5.58 5.36 14.67
N HIS A 318 -4.70 4.60 15.32
CA HIS A 318 -5.00 3.28 15.87
C HIS A 318 -5.15 3.37 17.39
N VAL A 319 -6.34 3.05 17.91
CA VAL A 319 -6.63 3.11 19.33
C VAL A 319 -6.74 1.72 19.94
N PHE A 320 -5.80 1.39 20.82
CA PHE A 320 -5.76 0.15 21.57
C PHE A 320 -6.09 0.42 23.04
N ARG A 321 -6.73 -0.54 23.69
CA ARG A 321 -7.13 -0.44 25.10
C ARG A 321 -6.97 -1.79 25.79
N GLY A 322 -6.63 -1.77 27.06
CA GLY A 322 -6.59 -2.96 27.89
C GLY A 322 -6.67 -2.64 29.37
N LYS A 323 -6.75 -3.70 30.18
CA LYS A 323 -6.80 -3.61 31.65
C LYS A 323 -5.69 -4.40 32.35
N VAL A 324 -4.86 -5.09 31.56
CA VAL A 324 -3.76 -5.96 32.00
C VAL A 324 -2.65 -5.90 30.96
N SER A 325 -1.49 -6.47 31.30
CA SER A 325 -0.38 -6.68 30.36
C SER A 325 -0.86 -7.39 29.09
N THR A 326 -0.57 -6.80 27.93
CA THR A 326 -1.06 -7.25 26.62
C THR A 326 -0.02 -6.95 25.54
N ASP A 327 0.19 -7.92 24.66
CA ASP A 327 0.93 -7.72 23.41
C ASP A 327 -0.08 -7.40 22.30
N VAL A 328 0.03 -6.20 21.73
CA VAL A 328 -0.87 -5.68 20.71
C VAL A 328 -0.16 -5.73 19.37
N LYS A 329 -0.78 -6.36 18.37
CA LYS A 329 -0.26 -6.33 17.00
C LYS A 329 -0.45 -4.92 16.41
N LEU A 330 0.64 -4.33 15.94
CA LEU A 330 0.61 -3.06 15.22
C LEU A 330 0.42 -3.33 13.71
N PRO A 331 -0.29 -2.44 13.00
CA PRO A 331 -0.26 -2.42 11.54
C PRO A 331 1.14 -2.05 11.04
N GLU A 332 1.35 -2.10 9.73
CA GLU A 332 2.60 -1.60 9.17
C GLU A 332 2.63 -0.08 9.27
N LEU A 333 3.64 0.43 9.99
CA LEU A 333 3.78 1.84 10.37
C LEU A 333 5.23 2.29 10.10
N GLY A 334 5.39 3.48 9.56
CA GLY A 334 6.64 4.24 9.57
C GLY A 334 6.79 5.05 10.85
N ALA A 335 7.51 6.16 10.78
CA ALA A 335 7.74 7.04 11.93
C ALA A 335 6.40 7.51 12.53
N SER A 336 6.19 7.20 13.81
CA SER A 336 4.89 7.33 14.47
C SER A 336 5.05 7.90 15.88
N ILE A 337 3.97 8.50 16.39
CA ILE A 337 3.79 8.81 17.81
C ILE A 337 2.78 7.86 18.43
N VAL A 338 2.89 7.65 19.74
CA VAL A 338 1.85 7.01 20.54
C VAL A 338 1.54 7.86 21.76
N THR A 339 0.27 8.25 21.89
CA THR A 339 -0.25 8.83 23.13
C THR A 339 -0.66 7.68 24.04
N LEU A 340 0.01 7.54 25.18
CA LEU A 340 -0.24 6.49 26.16
C LEU A 340 -0.85 7.10 27.42
N THR A 341 -1.92 6.48 27.91
CA THR A 341 -2.45 6.71 29.25
C THR A 341 -2.47 5.41 30.02
N PHE A 342 -2.06 5.43 31.28
CA PHE A 342 -2.10 4.28 32.18
C PHE A 342 -2.62 4.71 33.56
N GLU A 343 -3.63 4.00 34.04
CA GLU A 343 -4.26 4.19 35.34
C GLU A 343 -3.92 2.99 36.24
N GLY A 344 -2.71 3.00 36.79
CA GLY A 344 -2.22 1.96 37.71
C GLY A 344 -1.23 2.52 38.71
N THR A 345 -0.84 1.69 39.68
CA THR A 345 0.07 2.08 40.77
C THR A 345 1.40 1.33 40.71
N GLY A 346 1.45 0.20 40.00
CA GLY A 346 2.64 -0.61 39.83
C GLY A 346 3.56 -0.12 38.72
N SER A 347 4.49 -0.99 38.32
CA SER A 347 5.38 -0.74 37.17
C SER A 347 4.56 -0.68 35.89
N PHE A 348 4.82 0.32 35.06
CA PHE A 348 4.27 0.49 33.73
C PHE A 348 5.39 0.54 32.70
N THR A 349 5.36 -0.42 31.79
CA THR A 349 6.33 -0.52 30.71
C THR A 349 5.59 -0.59 29.38
N ALA A 350 6.03 0.22 28.42
CA ALA A 350 5.59 0.14 27.03
C ALA A 350 6.81 0.02 26.11
N SER A 351 6.83 -0.99 25.25
CA SER A 351 7.91 -1.19 24.29
C SER A 351 7.39 -1.68 22.94
N THR A 352 8.11 -1.34 21.88
CA THR A 352 7.81 -1.84 20.53
C THR A 352 8.76 -2.97 20.16
N HIS A 353 8.27 -3.95 19.40
CA HIS A 353 9.01 -5.11 18.96
C HIS A 353 8.80 -5.37 17.47
N ASP A 354 9.80 -5.95 16.80
CA ASP A 354 9.75 -6.36 15.39
C ASP A 354 8.99 -7.69 15.21
N VAL A 355 8.88 -8.14 13.95
CA VAL A 355 8.17 -9.38 13.57
C VAL A 355 8.77 -10.65 14.18
N ASN A 356 10.03 -10.59 14.62
CA ASN A 356 10.72 -11.69 15.29
C ASN A 356 10.61 -11.59 16.83
N GLY A 357 9.95 -10.57 17.35
CA GLY A 357 9.82 -10.31 18.79
C GLY A 357 11.02 -9.59 19.42
N THR A 358 11.97 -9.10 18.62
CA THR A 358 13.12 -8.31 19.12
C THR A 358 12.65 -6.91 19.47
N GLN A 359 13.06 -6.38 20.63
CA GLN A 359 12.69 -5.02 21.03
C GLN A 359 13.32 -3.99 20.08
N VAL A 360 12.48 -3.12 19.51
CA VAL A 360 12.87 -2.01 18.62
C VAL A 360 13.05 -0.73 19.44
N SER A 361 12.12 -0.42 20.35
CA SER A 361 12.19 0.78 21.19
C SER A 361 11.55 0.54 22.56
N LEU A 362 12.19 1.06 23.61
CA LEU A 362 11.54 1.24 24.90
C LEU A 362 10.88 2.62 24.89
N LEU A 363 9.56 2.68 25.14
CA LEU A 363 8.79 3.92 25.08
C LEU A 363 8.55 4.50 26.47
N VAL A 364 8.17 3.65 27.42
CA VAL A 364 7.87 4.05 28.80
C VAL A 364 8.43 2.98 29.74
N ASN A 365 9.03 3.41 30.84
CA ASN A 365 9.44 2.53 31.94
C ASN A 365 9.41 3.33 33.24
N GLN A 366 8.29 3.29 33.94
CA GLN A 366 8.10 4.04 35.18
C GLN A 366 7.18 3.32 36.17
N THR A 367 6.98 3.90 37.34
CA THR A 367 6.04 3.39 38.35
C THR A 367 4.89 4.36 38.53
N GLY A 368 3.66 3.84 38.61
CA GLY A 368 2.45 4.63 38.78
C GLY A 368 1.82 5.09 37.47
N ALA A 369 0.83 5.97 37.58
CA ALA A 369 0.05 6.45 36.46
C ALA A 369 0.92 7.17 35.42
N TYR A 370 0.57 7.00 34.14
CA TYR A 370 1.27 7.64 33.02
C TYR A 370 0.29 8.38 32.11
N SER A 371 0.72 9.52 31.59
CA SER A 371 0.05 10.21 30.49
C SER A 371 1.09 11.01 29.70
N GLY A 372 1.37 10.61 28.47
CA GLY A 372 2.39 11.25 27.64
C GLY A 372 2.39 10.77 26.20
N VAL A 373 3.17 11.45 25.36
CA VAL A 373 3.34 11.12 23.94
C VAL A 373 4.79 10.71 23.69
N GLN A 374 4.95 9.52 23.12
CA GLN A 374 6.26 8.94 22.76
C GLN A 374 6.36 8.75 21.24
N ALA A 375 7.59 8.77 20.70
CA ALA A 375 7.83 8.50 19.28
C ALA A 375 8.55 7.17 19.07
N PHE A 376 8.24 6.47 17.97
CA PHE A 376 8.86 5.20 17.61
C PHE A 376 8.99 5.05 16.07
N ASN A 377 9.73 4.04 15.62
CA ASN A 377 10.09 3.81 14.22
C ASN A 377 10.82 5.00 13.54
N LEU A 378 11.48 5.87 14.32
CA LEU A 378 12.18 7.05 13.78
C LEU A 378 13.36 6.66 12.88
N ASP A 379 14.10 5.61 13.24
CA ASP A 379 15.27 5.12 12.50
C ASP A 379 14.90 4.15 11.37
N GLY A 380 13.61 4.10 10.98
CA GLY A 380 13.10 3.22 9.93
C GLY A 380 12.97 1.75 10.32
N LYS A 381 13.31 1.35 11.56
CA LYS A 381 13.04 0.00 12.04
C LYS A 381 11.55 -0.17 12.31
N ALA A 382 10.91 -1.05 11.54
CA ALA A 382 9.47 -1.27 11.65
C ALA A 382 9.10 -2.14 12.85
N ALA A 383 8.39 -1.56 13.81
CA ALA A 383 7.69 -2.31 14.85
C ALA A 383 6.43 -3.01 14.30
N SER A 384 6.21 -4.26 14.71
CA SER A 384 4.99 -5.03 14.45
C SER A 384 4.15 -5.31 15.69
N THR A 385 4.69 -5.05 16.88
CA THR A 385 4.01 -5.32 18.16
C THR A 385 4.29 -4.20 19.16
N LEU A 386 3.25 -3.73 19.86
CA LEU A 386 3.35 -2.89 21.05
C LEU A 386 3.08 -3.77 22.27
N LYS A 387 4.10 -3.94 23.12
CA LYS A 387 3.97 -4.66 24.38
C LYS A 387 3.68 -3.68 25.50
N ILE A 388 2.57 -3.90 26.19
CA ILE A 388 2.18 -3.15 27.38
C ILE A 388 2.26 -4.08 28.57
N GLN A 389 2.95 -3.64 29.62
CA GLN A 389 3.04 -4.34 30.91
C GLN A 389 2.60 -3.39 32.02
N GLY A 390 1.62 -3.81 32.82
CA GLY A 390 1.10 -3.00 33.92
C GLY A 390 -0.07 -3.66 34.65
N ASP A 391 -0.37 -3.14 35.84
CA ASP A 391 -1.43 -3.60 36.74
C ASP A 391 -2.80 -2.89 36.56
N GLY A 392 -2.85 -1.93 35.63
CA GLY A 392 -3.97 -1.00 35.48
C GLY A 392 -4.54 -0.89 34.06
N ALA A 393 -5.57 -0.05 33.94
CA ALA A 393 -6.18 0.26 32.64
C ALA A 393 -5.26 1.13 31.79
N TRP A 394 -5.23 0.88 30.49
CA TRP A 394 -4.41 1.66 29.56
C TRP A 394 -5.11 1.92 28.24
N VAL A 395 -4.69 3.02 27.60
CA VAL A 395 -5.04 3.38 26.23
C VAL A 395 -3.77 3.74 25.50
N ALA A 396 -3.60 3.22 24.29
CA ALA A 396 -2.54 3.59 23.37
C ALA A 396 -3.18 4.13 22.08
N ARG A 397 -2.95 5.39 21.75
CA ARG A 397 -3.37 6.01 20.50
C ARG A 397 -2.15 6.21 19.63
N VAL A 398 -1.97 5.33 18.66
CA VAL A 398 -0.87 5.40 17.70
C VAL A 398 -1.29 6.27 16.54
N GLN A 399 -0.46 7.25 16.18
CA GLN A 399 -0.69 8.17 15.06
C GLN A 399 0.62 8.35 14.28
N PRO A 400 0.54 8.74 13.00
CA PRO A 400 1.68 9.27 12.27
C PRO A 400 2.47 10.32 13.02
N LEU A 401 3.79 10.38 12.77
CA LEU A 401 4.63 11.46 13.32
C LEU A 401 4.10 12.85 12.91
N ALA A 402 3.47 12.97 11.75
CA ALA A 402 2.86 14.21 11.28
C ALA A 402 1.75 14.76 12.20
N ALA A 403 1.11 13.91 13.03
CA ALA A 403 0.11 14.33 14.01
C ALA A 403 0.74 15.05 15.22
N ALA A 404 2.05 14.92 15.43
CA ALA A 404 2.74 15.63 16.50
C ALA A 404 2.69 17.15 16.27
N PRO A 405 2.50 17.95 17.35
CA PRO A 405 2.54 19.41 17.28
C PRO A 405 3.79 19.92 16.56
N ALA A 406 3.61 20.94 15.72
CA ALA A 406 4.71 21.60 15.03
C ALA A 406 5.09 22.90 15.75
N TRP A 407 6.39 23.18 15.81
CA TRP A 407 6.94 24.44 16.30
C TRP A 407 8.04 24.94 15.37
N ASP A 408 7.80 26.08 14.73
CA ASP A 408 8.74 26.71 13.78
C ASP A 408 9.92 27.44 14.46
N VAL A 409 10.13 27.21 15.76
CA VAL A 409 11.26 27.78 16.53
C VAL A 409 11.29 29.31 16.45
N THR A 410 10.15 29.96 16.68
CA THR A 410 9.98 31.42 16.55
C THR A 410 9.93 32.16 17.89
N ALA A 411 9.17 31.65 18.87
CA ALA A 411 9.01 32.26 20.19
C ALA A 411 9.21 31.24 21.32
N SER A 412 8.14 30.64 21.82
CA SER A 412 8.19 29.59 22.84
C SER A 412 7.20 28.47 22.51
N THR A 413 7.45 27.30 23.08
CA THR A 413 6.51 26.19 23.13
C THR A 413 6.45 25.63 24.54
N THR A 414 5.29 25.12 24.94
CA THR A 414 5.02 24.67 26.31
C THR A 414 4.30 23.34 26.30
N GLY A 415 4.48 22.54 27.34
CA GLY A 415 3.72 21.31 27.52
C GLY A 415 3.84 20.76 28.93
N THR A 416 3.24 19.59 29.13
CA THR A 416 3.24 18.86 30.39
C THR A 416 3.48 17.39 30.11
N GLY A 417 4.35 16.76 30.89
CA GLY A 417 4.65 15.35 30.66
C GLY A 417 5.56 15.16 29.43
N ASP A 418 5.67 13.90 29.03
CA ASP A 418 6.38 13.54 27.80
C ASP A 418 5.63 14.03 26.55
N THR A 419 6.37 14.57 25.59
CA THR A 419 5.79 14.93 24.29
C THR A 419 6.76 14.76 23.13
N VAL A 420 6.21 14.83 21.92
CA VAL A 420 6.95 14.90 20.66
C VAL A 420 6.57 16.21 19.94
N ILE A 421 7.57 16.94 19.45
CA ILE A 421 7.38 18.22 18.73
C ILE A 421 8.12 18.15 17.41
N ARG A 422 7.42 18.34 16.30
CA ARG A 422 8.05 18.53 14.99
C ARG A 422 8.59 19.94 14.88
N LEU A 423 9.80 20.06 14.38
CA LEU A 423 10.38 21.33 14.03
C LEU A 423 10.08 21.61 12.55
N GLY A 424 10.02 22.89 12.19
CA GLY A 424 9.91 23.32 10.78
C GLY A 424 11.10 22.84 9.93
N ALA A 425 11.20 23.35 8.70
CA ALA A 425 12.30 23.01 7.80
C ALA A 425 13.68 23.20 8.46
N ALA A 426 14.68 22.45 7.96
CA ALA A 426 16.06 22.57 8.43
C ALA A 426 16.50 24.04 8.43
N ARG A 427 17.18 24.44 9.51
CA ARG A 427 17.59 25.82 9.73
C ARG A 427 18.96 26.06 9.11
N GLU A 428 19.27 27.31 8.77
CA GLU A 428 20.60 27.68 8.27
C GLU A 428 21.65 27.57 9.39
N ASP A 429 21.27 27.96 10.62
CA ASP A 429 22.12 28.04 11.79
C ASP A 429 21.56 27.31 13.01
N ASN A 430 22.45 27.04 13.97
CA ASN A 430 22.08 26.53 15.29
C ASN A 430 21.32 27.60 16.08
N VAL A 431 20.42 27.18 16.97
CA VAL A 431 19.57 28.08 17.76
C VAL A 431 19.79 27.86 19.25
N THR A 432 19.95 28.93 20.02
CA THR A 432 19.97 28.83 21.49
C THR A 432 18.54 28.74 22.03
N LEU A 433 18.31 27.73 22.87
CA LEU A 433 17.06 27.49 23.57
C LEU A 433 17.25 27.76 25.07
N ALA A 434 16.26 28.37 25.70
CA ALA A 434 16.08 28.37 27.15
C ALA A 434 15.08 27.28 27.52
N LEU A 435 15.52 26.30 28.33
CA LEU A 435 14.71 25.22 28.86
C LEU A 435 14.29 25.58 30.28
N ALA A 436 12.99 25.65 30.55
CA ALA A 436 12.43 25.98 31.86
C ALA A 436 11.42 24.93 32.31
N SER A 437 11.40 24.63 33.62
CA SER A 437 10.35 23.85 34.26
C SER A 437 9.60 24.72 35.26
N ALA A 438 8.28 24.59 35.32
CA ALA A 438 7.43 25.38 36.23
C ALA A 438 7.67 25.03 37.71
N ASP A 439 8.02 23.77 38.01
CA ASP A 439 8.25 23.27 39.37
C ASP A 439 9.75 23.11 39.69
N GLY A 440 10.63 23.53 38.78
CA GLY A 440 12.08 23.41 38.91
C GLY A 440 12.63 21.98 38.76
N LYS A 441 11.78 20.98 38.48
CA LYS A 441 12.24 19.62 38.22
C LYS A 441 13.04 19.52 36.94
N GLN A 442 13.96 18.57 36.92
CA GLN A 442 14.72 18.25 35.72
C GLN A 442 13.83 17.57 34.67
N PHE A 443 14.12 17.87 33.42
CA PHE A 443 13.52 17.19 32.27
C PHE A 443 14.54 17.08 31.14
N THR A 444 14.34 16.12 30.25
CA THR A 444 15.27 15.85 29.15
C THR A 444 14.63 16.16 27.82
N VAL A 445 15.39 16.74 26.90
CA VAL A 445 14.99 16.99 25.52
C VAL A 445 15.97 16.30 24.60
N TYR A 446 15.49 15.37 23.78
CA TYR A 446 16.26 14.72 22.73
C TYR A 446 15.93 15.35 21.39
N ALA A 447 16.94 15.68 20.60
CA ALA A 447 16.79 16.14 19.23
C ALA A 447 17.13 15.01 18.26
N ASN A 448 16.32 14.86 17.22
CA ASN A 448 16.54 13.91 16.12
C ASN A 448 16.54 14.64 14.77
N LYS A 449 17.27 14.10 13.80
CA LYS A 449 17.32 14.56 12.41
C LYS A 449 16.16 13.98 11.59
N ALA A 450 16.05 14.39 10.33
CA ALA A 450 15.00 13.92 9.42
C ALA A 450 15.01 12.41 9.18
N ASP A 451 16.19 11.78 9.21
CA ASP A 451 16.35 10.32 9.09
C ASP A 451 16.17 9.58 10.43
N GLY A 452 15.73 10.28 11.48
CA GLY A 452 15.55 9.75 12.82
C GLY A 452 16.83 9.61 13.64
N SER A 453 18.01 9.84 13.05
CA SER A 453 19.27 9.75 13.77
C SER A 453 19.37 10.81 14.88
N TRP A 454 20.16 10.51 15.91
CA TRP A 454 20.34 11.39 17.06
C TRP A 454 21.10 12.67 16.68
N ALA A 455 20.58 13.82 17.12
CA ALA A 455 21.21 15.13 16.91
C ALA A 455 21.73 15.75 18.21
N GLY A 456 21.12 15.44 19.35
CA GLY A 456 21.55 15.97 20.66
C GLY A 456 20.65 15.57 21.81
N THR A 457 21.13 15.77 23.04
CA THR A 457 20.36 15.61 24.28
C THR A 457 20.65 16.80 25.19
N PHE A 458 19.60 17.35 25.80
CA PHE A 458 19.66 18.53 26.65
C PHE A 458 18.89 18.27 27.95
N THR A 459 19.38 18.79 29.07
CA THR A 459 18.70 18.66 30.37
C THR A 459 18.29 20.04 30.86
N GLY A 460 16.98 20.27 30.96
CA GLY A 460 16.41 21.47 31.56
C GLY A 460 16.25 21.32 33.08
N PRO A 461 16.15 22.44 33.83
CA PRO A 461 16.22 23.82 33.35
C PRO A 461 17.66 24.28 33.03
N SER A 462 17.92 24.76 31.82
CA SER A 462 19.23 25.24 31.36
C SER A 462 19.14 25.91 29.99
N ASP A 463 20.23 26.51 29.51
CA ASP A 463 20.37 26.88 28.10
C ASP A 463 20.93 25.72 27.29
N ALA A 464 20.43 25.54 26.06
CA ALA A 464 20.84 24.48 25.15
C ALA A 464 21.05 25.01 23.73
N ILE A 465 21.94 24.38 22.96
CA ILE A 465 22.14 24.68 21.55
C ILE A 465 21.41 23.62 20.73
N LEU A 466 20.34 24.02 20.04
CA LEU A 466 19.62 23.20 19.09
C LEU A 466 20.38 23.14 17.75
N PRO A 467 20.81 21.95 17.30
CA PRO A 467 21.44 21.78 16.00
C PRO A 467 20.53 22.22 14.85
N LYS A 468 21.13 22.78 13.81
CA LYS A 468 20.41 23.27 12.63
C LYS A 468 19.68 22.19 11.83
N ASP A 469 20.18 20.96 11.88
CA ASP A 469 19.67 19.77 11.19
C ASP A 469 18.66 18.97 12.02
N ALA A 470 18.36 19.38 13.27
CA ALA A 470 17.32 18.77 14.06
C ALA A 470 15.92 19.11 13.51
N THR A 471 15.11 18.10 13.26
CA THR A 471 13.72 18.22 12.74
C THR A 471 12.67 17.74 13.75
N LEU A 472 13.08 17.15 14.86
CA LEU A 472 12.19 16.61 15.88
C LEU A 472 12.77 16.83 17.29
N LEU A 473 11.93 17.19 18.25
CA LEU A 473 12.22 17.14 19.68
C LEU A 473 11.35 16.09 20.37
N ARG A 474 11.95 15.31 21.25
CA ARG A 474 11.25 14.44 22.20
C ARG A 474 11.55 14.96 23.60
N VAL A 475 10.51 15.35 24.34
CA VAL A 475 10.63 15.85 25.70
C VAL A 475 10.22 14.72 26.64
N GLU A 476 11.05 14.43 27.62
CA GLU A 476 10.77 13.51 28.73
C GLU A 476 10.70 14.32 30.01
N ALA A 477 9.52 14.39 30.64
CA ALA A 477 9.28 15.25 31.79
C ALA A 477 8.16 14.71 32.69
N ASP A 478 8.28 14.92 34.00
CA ASP A 478 7.21 14.60 34.96
C ASP A 478 6.21 15.76 35.17
N GLY A 479 6.48 16.93 34.58
CA GLY A 479 5.83 18.19 34.92
C GLY A 479 5.70 19.16 33.74
N ALA A 480 5.28 20.39 34.04
CA ALA A 480 5.12 21.44 33.05
C ALA A 480 6.47 22.06 32.66
N TRP A 481 6.72 22.18 31.36
CA TRP A 481 7.95 22.73 30.81
C TRP A 481 7.67 23.80 29.76
N THR A 482 8.66 24.65 29.52
CA THR A 482 8.68 25.70 28.50
C THR A 482 10.03 25.68 27.80
N ILE A 483 10.01 25.74 26.46
CA ILE A 483 11.19 25.86 25.61
C ILE A 483 11.05 27.16 24.84
N THR A 484 12.00 28.08 25.02
CA THR A 484 11.98 29.41 24.40
C THR A 484 13.21 29.61 23.53
N LYS A 485 13.03 30.10 22.30
CA LYS A 485 14.15 30.55 21.47
C LYS A 485 14.72 31.85 22.05
N LYS A 486 16.04 31.92 22.22
CA LYS A 486 16.74 33.15 22.60
C LYS A 486 17.06 34.02 21.40
#